data_AF-A0A7G8V8M7-F1
#
_entry.id   AF-A0A7G8V8M7-F1
#
_cell.length_a   1.000
_cell.length_b   1.000
_cell.length_c   1.000
_cell.angle_alpha   90.00
_cell.angle_beta   90.00
_cell.angle_gamma   90.00
#
_symmetry.space_group_name_H-M   'P 1'
#
loop_
_entity.id
_entity.type
_entity.pdbx_description
1 polymer ?
#
loop_
_entity_poly.entity_id
_entity_poly.type
_entity_poly.pdbx_seq_one_letter_code
_entity_poly.pdbx_strand_id
1 'polypeptide(L)'
;MKRLFIVVFGLIGFSMRLDAQPEKSGTIQFESTFDPAVLTAANGIKLSSEATARIPKSSVNSFELKFDQLHASYKQQDTPGSDRQKRNRRYNGLGLFGGGLSRDYYYNFEDHRLIQAFDLNDTLFLMEDKMGMLPEMRFGSGQLLPVIEYTPSDEVRQILGFTCYKVIAKTTVKHHIGGIEREVIDRYSFWYTNELGFDFSPNPVLWTGGAVLAIEGKGVDVKAISLKYHNVNVEDLNLPKAGVAINQEQLRTKLDLRRKQTRLSRIGFWN
;
A
#
# COMPACT_ATOMS: atom_id res chain seq x y z
N MET A 1 -26.42 38.01 -46.10
CA MET A 1 -26.71 37.00 -45.07
C MET A 1 -25.68 35.87 -45.15
N LYS A 2 -24.45 36.11 -44.67
CA LYS A 2 -23.28 35.20 -44.79
C LYS A 2 -22.53 35.07 -43.45
N ARG A 3 -23.26 35.07 -42.31
CA ARG A 3 -22.66 35.02 -40.96
C ARG A 3 -23.45 34.15 -39.98
N LEU A 4 -24.03 33.05 -40.46
CA LEU A 4 -24.81 32.12 -39.61
C LEU A 4 -24.45 30.64 -39.81
N PHE A 5 -23.25 30.35 -40.34
CA PHE A 5 -22.81 28.97 -40.61
C PHE A 5 -21.58 28.50 -39.82
N ILE A 6 -21.07 29.29 -38.88
CA ILE A 6 -19.83 28.96 -38.13
C ILE A 6 -20.10 28.43 -36.71
N VAL A 7 -21.35 28.45 -36.23
CA VAL A 7 -21.64 28.09 -34.82
C VAL A 7 -22.07 26.63 -34.62
N VAL A 8 -22.49 25.91 -35.67
CA VAL A 8 -22.98 24.52 -35.51
C VAL A 8 -21.89 23.46 -35.70
N PHE A 9 -20.81 23.76 -36.42
CA PHE A 9 -19.68 22.82 -36.60
C PHE A 9 -18.60 22.88 -35.51
N GLY A 10 -18.63 23.89 -34.63
CA GLY A 10 -17.71 23.98 -33.47
C GLY A 10 -18.11 23.12 -32.27
N LEU A 11 -19.35 22.62 -32.24
CA LEU A 11 -19.91 21.86 -31.10
C LEU A 11 -19.80 20.33 -31.25
N ILE A 12 -19.31 19.83 -32.40
CA ILE A 12 -19.06 18.38 -32.63
C ILE A 12 -17.57 18.03 -32.38
N GLY A 13 -16.73 19.03 -32.09
CA GLY A 13 -15.31 18.86 -31.76
C GLY A 13 -15.03 18.45 -30.30
N PHE A 14 -16.06 18.35 -29.45
CA PHE A 14 -16.01 17.47 -28.29
C PHE A 14 -16.39 16.07 -28.76
N SER A 15 -15.51 15.46 -29.55
CA SER A 15 -15.34 14.02 -29.44
C SER A 15 -14.97 13.79 -28.00
N MET A 16 -16.00 13.49 -27.21
CA MET A 16 -15.85 12.76 -25.97
C MET A 16 -14.78 11.73 -26.25
N ARG A 17 -13.62 11.88 -25.61
CA ARG A 17 -12.99 10.70 -25.05
C ARG A 17 -13.99 10.22 -24.00
N LEU A 18 -15.08 9.61 -24.48
CA LEU A 18 -15.52 8.37 -23.91
C LEU A 18 -14.25 7.53 -23.99
N ASP A 19 -13.44 7.58 -22.93
CA ASP A 19 -12.87 6.35 -22.47
C ASP A 19 -14.09 5.47 -22.21
N ALA A 20 -14.59 4.86 -23.29
CA ALA A 20 -15.34 3.65 -23.24
C ALA A 20 -14.33 2.65 -22.68
N GLN A 21 -14.08 2.76 -21.37
CA GLN A 21 -13.47 1.72 -20.58
C GLN A 21 -14.37 0.53 -20.87
N PRO A 22 -13.88 -0.50 -21.56
CA PRO A 22 -14.64 -1.73 -21.67
C PRO A 22 -14.98 -2.11 -20.23
N GLU A 23 -16.15 -2.70 -19.99
CA GLU A 23 -16.60 -3.25 -18.70
C GLU A 23 -15.56 -4.24 -18.14
N LYS A 24 -14.46 -3.70 -17.63
CA LYS A 24 -13.25 -4.42 -17.28
C LYS A 24 -13.28 -4.55 -15.79
N SER A 25 -13.92 -5.61 -15.36
CA SER A 25 -13.57 -6.23 -14.10
C SER A 25 -12.45 -7.24 -14.32
N GLY A 26 -11.68 -7.52 -13.27
CA GLY A 26 -10.65 -8.51 -13.36
C GLY A 26 -9.85 -8.65 -12.08
N THR A 27 -8.75 -9.37 -12.22
CA THR A 27 -7.82 -9.66 -11.13
C THR A 27 -6.39 -9.36 -11.56
N ILE A 28 -5.67 -8.59 -10.76
CA ILE A 28 -4.22 -8.41 -10.86
C ILE A 28 -3.57 -9.13 -9.68
N GLN A 29 -2.61 -10.01 -9.97
CA GLN A 29 -1.80 -10.63 -8.93
C GLN A 29 -0.51 -9.82 -8.75
N PHE A 30 -0.15 -9.61 -7.50
CA PHE A 30 1.07 -8.97 -7.08
C PHE A 30 1.92 -9.91 -6.26
N GLU A 31 3.23 -9.79 -6.39
CA GLU A 31 4.21 -10.44 -5.54
C GLU A 31 5.00 -9.39 -4.80
N SER A 32 5.11 -9.53 -3.48
CA SER A 32 5.99 -8.74 -2.65
C SER A 32 7.14 -9.59 -2.15
N THR A 33 8.36 -9.12 -2.38
CA THR A 33 9.57 -9.72 -1.84
C THR A 33 10.12 -8.82 -0.74
N PHE A 34 10.60 -9.45 0.32
CA PHE A 34 11.22 -8.78 1.45
C PHE A 34 12.52 -9.48 1.82
N ASP A 35 13.63 -8.74 1.76
CA ASP A 35 14.95 -9.17 2.18
C ASP A 35 15.37 -8.36 3.42
N PRO A 36 15.20 -8.93 4.62
CA PRO A 36 15.55 -8.23 5.86
C PRO A 36 17.04 -7.96 5.99
N ALA A 37 17.92 -8.77 5.39
CA ALA A 37 19.36 -8.57 5.48
C ALA A 37 19.78 -7.36 4.63
N VAL A 38 19.25 -7.26 3.40
CA VAL A 38 19.46 -6.10 2.52
C VAL A 38 18.89 -4.83 3.16
N LEU A 39 17.68 -4.88 3.72
CA LEU A 39 17.08 -3.73 4.39
C LEU A 39 17.92 -3.28 5.60
N THR A 40 18.38 -4.23 6.42
CA THR A 40 19.18 -3.92 7.62
C THR A 40 20.54 -3.31 7.25
N ALA A 41 21.20 -3.87 6.24
CA ALA A 41 22.47 -3.35 5.71
C ALA A 41 22.27 -1.95 5.09
N ALA A 42 21.20 -1.74 4.34
CA ALA A 42 20.83 -0.46 3.75
C ALA A 42 20.62 0.65 4.79
N ASN A 43 20.18 0.29 5.99
CA ASN A 43 20.02 1.18 7.14
C ASN A 43 21.30 1.37 7.97
N GLY A 44 22.44 0.86 7.49
CA GLY A 44 23.74 1.03 8.13
C GLY A 44 23.95 0.17 9.39
N ILE A 45 23.07 -0.80 9.63
CA ILE A 45 23.19 -1.73 10.76
C ILE A 45 24.07 -2.91 10.31
N LYS A 46 25.26 -3.03 10.89
CA LYS A 46 26.11 -4.22 10.72
C LYS A 46 25.60 -5.34 11.62
N LEU A 47 25.02 -6.35 11.01
CA LEU A 47 24.62 -7.58 11.71
C LEU A 47 25.85 -8.42 12.05
N SER A 48 25.87 -9.02 13.24
CA SER A 48 26.87 -10.04 13.57
C SER A 48 26.66 -11.29 12.72
N SER A 49 27.68 -12.12 12.54
CA SER A 49 27.57 -13.38 11.78
C SER A 49 26.48 -14.30 12.35
N GLU A 50 26.34 -14.35 13.67
CA GLU A 50 25.29 -15.10 14.36
C GLU A 50 23.89 -14.51 14.13
N ALA A 51 23.75 -13.18 14.07
CA ALA A 51 22.48 -12.52 13.78
C ALA A 51 22.07 -12.71 12.31
N THR A 52 23.01 -12.61 11.38
CA THR A 52 22.78 -12.87 9.94
C THR A 52 22.32 -14.30 9.70
N ALA A 53 22.87 -15.29 10.41
CA ALA A 53 22.46 -16.68 10.30
C ALA A 53 21.04 -16.96 10.84
N ARG A 54 20.52 -16.10 11.72
CA ARG A 54 19.16 -16.21 12.31
C ARG A 54 18.11 -15.42 11.55
N ILE A 55 18.51 -14.53 10.64
CA ILE A 55 17.58 -13.72 9.86
C ILE A 55 17.08 -14.53 8.66
N PRO A 56 15.75 -14.53 8.39
CA PRO A 56 15.22 -15.15 7.18
C PRO A 56 15.89 -14.57 5.94
N LYS A 57 16.34 -15.41 5.01
CA LYS A 57 17.03 -14.94 3.79
C LYS A 57 16.16 -14.03 2.94
N SER A 58 14.90 -14.39 2.78
CA SER A 58 13.88 -13.57 2.12
C SER A 58 12.50 -14.15 2.43
N SER A 59 11.46 -13.33 2.28
CA SER A 59 10.07 -13.78 2.29
C SER A 59 9.37 -13.27 1.04
N VAL A 60 8.51 -14.11 0.47
CA VAL A 60 7.68 -13.77 -0.68
C VAL A 60 6.22 -13.87 -0.25
N ASN A 61 5.45 -12.83 -0.51
CA ASN A 61 4.02 -12.78 -0.23
C ASN A 61 3.27 -12.47 -1.52
N SER A 62 2.22 -13.24 -1.80
CA SER A 62 1.33 -12.99 -2.93
C SER A 62 0.11 -12.19 -2.49
N PHE A 63 -0.30 -11.24 -3.32
CA PHE A 63 -1.47 -10.41 -3.11
C PHE A 63 -2.34 -10.42 -4.37
N GLU A 64 -3.62 -10.18 -4.17
CA GLU A 64 -4.62 -10.17 -5.21
C GLU A 64 -5.40 -8.86 -5.15
N LEU A 65 -5.41 -8.13 -6.26
CA LEU A 65 -6.29 -7.01 -6.53
C LEU A 65 -7.44 -7.51 -7.40
N LYS A 66 -8.64 -7.58 -6.83
CA LYS A 66 -9.87 -7.74 -7.59
C LYS A 66 -10.47 -6.37 -7.83
N PHE A 67 -10.91 -6.07 -9.05
CA PHE A 67 -11.44 -4.75 -9.39
C PHE A 67 -12.66 -4.86 -10.32
N ASP A 68 -13.54 -3.87 -10.22
CA ASP A 68 -14.55 -3.53 -11.22
C ASP A 68 -14.31 -2.07 -11.70
N GLN A 69 -15.32 -1.43 -12.28
CA GLN A 69 -15.22 -0.06 -12.78
C GLN A 69 -15.10 1.00 -11.68
N LEU A 70 -15.58 0.72 -10.47
CA LEU A 70 -15.78 1.71 -9.41
C LEU A 70 -14.99 1.37 -8.14
N HIS A 71 -14.68 0.09 -7.94
CA HIS A 71 -14.15 -0.42 -6.69
C HIS A 71 -13.05 -1.44 -6.93
N ALA A 72 -12.21 -1.59 -5.90
CA ALA A 72 -11.30 -2.72 -5.83
C ALA A 72 -11.10 -3.22 -4.42
N SER A 73 -10.73 -4.48 -4.30
CA SER A 73 -10.25 -5.08 -3.06
C SER A 73 -8.84 -5.63 -3.28
N TYR A 74 -7.90 -5.23 -2.45
CA TYR A 74 -6.51 -5.70 -2.46
C TYR A 74 -6.20 -6.44 -1.17
N LYS A 75 -5.92 -7.74 -1.28
CA LYS A 75 -5.80 -8.66 -0.14
C LYS A 75 -4.59 -9.56 -0.31
N GLN A 76 -4.01 -10.00 0.80
CA GLN A 76 -2.99 -11.04 0.75
C GLN A 76 -3.65 -12.38 0.39
N GLN A 77 -3.06 -13.12 -0.55
CA GLN A 77 -3.58 -14.43 -0.95
C GLN A 77 -3.26 -15.46 0.14
N ASP A 78 -4.24 -16.29 0.46
CA ASP A 78 -4.03 -17.41 1.38
C ASP A 78 -3.05 -18.42 0.77
N THR A 79 -2.07 -18.86 1.56
CA THR A 79 -1.20 -19.96 1.16
C THR A 79 -1.89 -21.28 1.54
N PRO A 80 -1.97 -22.29 0.65
CA PRO A 80 -2.58 -23.58 0.99
C PRO A 80 -1.96 -24.17 2.27
N GLY A 81 -2.79 -24.43 3.28
CA GLY A 81 -2.35 -24.93 4.60
C GLY A 81 -2.34 -23.91 5.74
N SER A 82 -2.65 -22.63 5.47
CA SER A 82 -2.95 -21.67 6.53
C SER A 82 -4.41 -21.80 6.97
N ASP A 83 -4.64 -22.43 8.13
CA ASP A 83 -5.94 -22.39 8.79
C ASP A 83 -6.35 -20.93 9.05
N ARG A 84 -7.30 -20.41 8.24
CA ARG A 84 -7.92 -19.08 8.41
C ARG A 84 -8.44 -18.82 9.83
N GLN A 85 -8.64 -19.88 10.61
CA GLN A 85 -9.30 -19.83 11.90
C GLN A 85 -8.33 -19.76 13.09
N LYS A 86 -7.02 -19.94 12.91
CA LYS A 86 -6.07 -19.93 14.03
C LYS A 86 -4.71 -19.33 13.67
N ARG A 87 -4.48 -18.16 14.27
CA ARG A 87 -3.19 -17.57 14.67
C ARG A 87 -2.45 -16.74 13.61
N ASN A 88 -2.40 -15.44 13.93
CA ASN A 88 -1.46 -14.45 13.44
C ASN A 88 -1.50 -14.27 11.92
N ARG A 89 -2.31 -13.32 11.46
CA ARG A 89 -2.09 -12.65 10.17
C ARG A 89 -0.65 -12.09 10.19
N ARG A 90 0.30 -12.87 9.69
CA ARG A 90 1.73 -12.58 9.77
C ARG A 90 2.00 -11.43 8.80
N TYR A 91 2.49 -10.35 9.39
CA TYR A 91 3.40 -9.37 8.80
C TYR A 91 3.16 -9.10 7.31
N ASN A 92 2.31 -8.12 7.00
CA ASN A 92 2.32 -7.56 5.67
C ASN A 92 3.60 -6.71 5.57
N GLY A 93 4.54 -7.13 4.73
CA GLY A 93 5.82 -6.45 4.45
C GLY A 93 5.65 -5.03 3.86
N LEU A 94 4.42 -4.53 3.80
CA LEU A 94 3.98 -3.25 3.27
C LEU A 94 3.30 -2.35 4.31
N GLY A 95 3.52 -2.55 5.61
CA GLY A 95 3.44 -1.38 6.52
C GLY A 95 4.38 -0.30 5.98
N LEU A 96 4.07 1.00 6.18
CA LEU A 96 4.72 2.17 5.57
C LEU A 96 6.25 2.10 5.33
N PHE A 97 6.99 1.29 6.11
CA PHE A 97 8.42 1.00 5.98
C PHE A 97 8.81 -0.46 6.31
N GLY A 98 8.07 -1.47 5.82
CA GLY A 98 8.47 -2.88 6.01
C GLY A 98 8.09 -3.47 7.38
N GLY A 99 6.98 -3.01 7.97
CA GLY A 99 6.48 -3.59 9.21
C GLY A 99 5.12 -3.04 9.63
N GLY A 100 4.07 -3.81 9.39
CA GLY A 100 2.71 -3.43 9.72
C GLY A 100 1.79 -4.61 9.98
N LEU A 101 0.64 -4.31 10.59
CA LEU A 101 -0.49 -5.22 10.65
C LEU A 101 -0.85 -5.66 9.21
N SER A 102 -1.23 -6.92 9.03
CA SER A 102 -1.84 -7.34 7.79
C SER A 102 -3.14 -6.58 7.58
N ARG A 103 -3.22 -5.84 6.47
CA ARG A 103 -4.31 -4.96 6.09
C ARG A 103 -4.86 -5.44 4.75
N ASP A 104 -6.17 -5.61 4.72
CA ASP A 104 -6.94 -5.72 3.50
C ASP A 104 -7.37 -4.29 3.12
N TYR A 105 -7.26 -3.95 1.84
CA TYR A 105 -7.58 -2.62 1.35
C TYR A 105 -8.78 -2.67 0.43
N TYR A 106 -9.71 -1.75 0.62
CA TYR A 106 -10.90 -1.58 -0.21
C TYR A 106 -10.90 -0.16 -0.78
N TYR A 107 -10.84 -0.05 -2.09
CA TYR A 107 -10.73 1.21 -2.82
C TYR A 107 -12.08 1.57 -3.43
N ASN A 108 -12.41 2.84 -3.38
CA ASN A 108 -13.37 3.47 -4.27
C ASN A 108 -12.60 4.44 -5.17
N PHE A 109 -12.75 4.27 -6.48
CA PHE A 109 -11.96 5.02 -7.46
C PHE A 109 -12.48 6.46 -7.67
N GLU A 110 -13.75 6.74 -7.38
CA GLU A 110 -14.37 8.04 -7.66
C GLU A 110 -13.85 9.15 -6.73
N ASP A 111 -13.65 8.84 -5.44
CA ASP A 111 -13.25 9.80 -4.40
C ASP A 111 -11.84 9.53 -3.84
N HIS A 112 -11.13 8.55 -4.41
CA HIS A 112 -9.86 8.02 -3.92
C HIS A 112 -9.94 7.55 -2.46
N ARG A 113 -11.14 7.20 -1.99
CA ARG A 113 -11.35 6.73 -0.63
C ARG A 113 -10.85 5.31 -0.50
N LEU A 114 -10.22 5.07 0.64
CA LEU A 114 -9.65 3.79 0.99
C LEU A 114 -10.21 3.37 2.35
N ILE A 115 -10.60 2.12 2.47
CA ILE A 115 -10.86 1.51 3.78
C ILE A 115 -9.85 0.40 4.02
N GLN A 116 -9.19 0.49 5.16
CA GLN A 116 -8.23 -0.49 5.64
C GLN A 116 -8.94 -1.38 6.65
N ALA A 117 -9.05 -2.68 6.33
CA ALA A 117 -9.58 -3.67 7.23
C ALA A 117 -8.43 -4.47 7.86
N PHE A 118 -8.40 -4.57 9.18
CA PHE A 118 -7.35 -5.29 9.89
C PHE A 118 -7.85 -5.86 11.21
N ASP A 119 -7.32 -7.01 11.61
CA ASP A 119 -7.64 -7.60 12.90
C ASP A 119 -6.73 -7.04 13.99
N LEU A 120 -7.35 -6.67 15.11
CA LEU A 120 -6.66 -6.34 16.35
C LEU A 120 -7.39 -6.99 17.52
N ASN A 121 -6.73 -7.93 18.21
CA ASN A 121 -7.29 -8.69 19.33
C ASN A 121 -8.63 -9.38 18.98
N ASP A 122 -8.62 -10.18 17.92
CA ASP A 122 -9.79 -10.93 17.41
C ASP A 122 -11.00 -10.05 17.03
N THR A 123 -10.79 -8.74 16.93
CA THR A 123 -11.77 -7.78 16.42
C THR A 123 -11.31 -7.25 15.08
N LEU A 124 -12.16 -7.38 14.07
CA LEU A 124 -11.94 -6.77 12.76
C LEU A 124 -12.28 -5.29 12.84
N PHE A 125 -11.31 -4.44 12.58
CA PHE A 125 -11.49 -2.99 12.51
C PHE A 125 -11.48 -2.51 11.07
N LEU A 126 -12.29 -1.49 10.78
CA LEU A 126 -12.35 -0.78 9.51
C LEU A 126 -11.93 0.67 9.76
N MET A 127 -10.90 1.12 9.06
CA MET A 127 -10.39 2.48 9.18
C MET A 127 -10.43 3.15 7.82
N GLU A 128 -11.14 4.26 7.74
CA GLU A 128 -11.17 5.10 6.55
C GLU A 128 -9.86 5.89 6.43
N ASP A 129 -9.37 6.00 5.20
CA ASP A 129 -8.15 6.71 4.82
C ASP A 129 -8.28 7.19 3.37
N LYS A 130 -7.25 7.86 2.86
CA LYS A 130 -7.19 8.35 1.48
C LYS A 130 -5.86 8.02 0.82
N MET A 131 -5.88 7.68 -0.46
CA MET A 131 -4.65 7.47 -1.23
C MET A 131 -3.79 8.73 -1.26
N GLY A 132 -2.46 8.55 -1.23
CA GLY A 132 -1.46 9.62 -1.19
C GLY A 132 -1.37 10.37 0.14
N MET A 133 -2.23 10.05 1.12
CA MET A 133 -2.17 10.66 2.45
C MET A 133 -1.39 9.78 3.41
N LEU A 134 -0.50 10.41 4.17
CA LEU A 134 0.16 9.74 5.28
C LEU A 134 -0.85 9.53 6.42
N PRO A 135 -0.96 8.31 6.97
CA PRO A 135 -1.73 8.15 8.19
C PRO A 135 -1.10 8.99 9.29
N GLU A 136 -1.90 9.73 10.06
CA GLU A 136 -1.46 10.59 11.16
C GLU A 136 -0.93 9.79 12.38
N MET A 137 -0.75 8.48 12.22
CA MET A 137 -0.21 7.59 13.25
C MET A 137 1.25 7.92 13.55
N ARG A 138 1.48 8.69 14.62
CA ARG A 138 2.80 8.83 15.24
C ARG A 138 3.13 7.55 16.01
N PHE A 139 4.14 6.80 15.54
CA PHE A 139 4.62 5.61 16.24
C PHE A 139 5.60 6.01 17.36
N GLY A 140 5.15 5.95 18.61
CA GLY A 140 6.01 6.19 19.77
C GLY A 140 6.16 7.67 20.14
N SER A 141 6.95 7.94 21.18
CA SER A 141 7.17 9.29 21.72
C SER A 141 7.99 10.14 20.75
N GLY A 142 7.31 10.87 19.85
CA GLY A 142 7.89 12.00 19.12
C GLY A 142 8.45 11.72 17.73
N GLN A 143 8.18 10.57 17.12
CA GLN A 143 8.59 10.35 15.73
C GLN A 143 7.75 11.27 14.81
N LEU A 144 8.41 12.22 14.15
CA LEU A 144 7.78 13.12 13.18
C LEU A 144 7.27 12.31 11.99
N LEU A 145 6.14 12.75 11.41
CA LEU A 145 5.64 12.14 10.19
C LEU A 145 6.72 12.26 9.10
N PRO A 146 6.95 11.19 8.31
CA PRO A 146 7.88 11.26 7.19
C PRO A 146 7.51 12.40 6.24
N VAL A 147 8.51 13.07 5.68
CA VAL A 147 8.30 13.93 4.52
C VAL A 147 8.57 13.10 3.27
N ILE A 148 7.61 13.04 2.35
CA ILE A 148 7.75 12.34 1.07
C ILE A 148 7.84 13.38 -0.04
N GLU A 149 8.94 13.32 -0.79
CA GLU A 149 9.17 14.13 -1.99
C GLU A 149 9.08 13.21 -3.21
N TYR A 150 8.23 13.55 -4.17
CA TYR A 150 8.09 12.80 -5.41
C TYR A 150 8.87 13.50 -6.52
N THR A 151 9.69 12.74 -7.24
CA THR A 151 10.46 13.21 -8.39
C THR A 151 10.10 12.34 -9.59
N PRO A 152 9.38 12.88 -10.60
CA PRO A 152 9.16 12.18 -11.86
C PRO A 152 10.49 11.85 -12.54
N SER A 153 10.50 10.76 -13.29
CA SER A 153 11.64 10.35 -14.11
C SER A 153 11.15 10.11 -15.54
N ASP A 154 12.03 10.35 -16.52
CA ASP A 154 11.75 10.09 -17.94
C ASP A 154 11.84 8.59 -18.30
N GLU A 155 12.15 7.73 -17.32
CA GLU A 155 12.20 6.29 -17.51
C GLU A 155 10.80 5.70 -17.73
N VAL A 156 10.71 4.87 -18.77
CA VAL A 156 9.49 4.15 -19.15
C VAL A 156 9.80 2.67 -19.28
N ARG A 157 8.89 1.82 -18.81
CA ARG A 157 8.99 0.37 -19.01
C ARG A 157 7.64 -0.26 -19.27
N GLN A 158 7.64 -1.44 -19.88
CA GLN A 158 6.44 -2.24 -20.06
C GLN A 158 6.24 -3.19 -18.86
N ILE A 159 5.05 -3.17 -18.25
CA ILE A 159 4.65 -4.12 -17.20
C ILE A 159 3.29 -4.69 -17.59
N LEU A 160 3.19 -6.01 -17.73
CA LEU A 160 1.97 -6.71 -18.16
C LEU A 160 1.37 -6.17 -19.48
N GLY A 161 2.21 -5.59 -20.35
CA GLY A 161 1.81 -5.00 -21.63
C GLY A 161 1.33 -3.54 -21.55
N PHE A 162 1.41 -2.90 -20.37
CA PHE A 162 1.11 -1.48 -20.19
C PHE A 162 2.38 -0.62 -20.13
N THR A 163 2.31 0.56 -20.73
CA THR A 163 3.35 1.57 -20.60
C THR A 163 3.32 2.15 -19.19
N CYS A 164 4.40 1.96 -18.44
CA CYS A 164 4.54 2.42 -17.07
C CYS A 164 5.63 3.48 -16.96
N TYR A 165 5.33 4.56 -16.25
CA TYR A 165 6.23 5.68 -16.00
C TYR A 165 6.80 5.59 -14.58
N LYS A 166 8.07 5.96 -14.43
CA LYS A 166 8.75 5.91 -13.13
C LYS A 166 8.57 7.20 -12.34
N VAL A 167 8.32 7.06 -11.05
CA VAL A 167 8.41 8.13 -10.06
C VAL A 167 9.28 7.67 -8.91
N ILE A 168 10.14 8.55 -8.43
CA ILE A 168 10.99 8.31 -7.28
C ILE A 168 10.35 9.02 -6.08
N ALA A 169 9.91 8.26 -5.08
CA ALA A 169 9.55 8.77 -3.76
C ALA A 169 10.78 8.76 -2.86
N LYS A 170 11.21 9.93 -2.41
CA LYS A 170 12.22 10.09 -1.38
C LYS A 170 11.52 10.37 -0.06
N THR A 171 11.68 9.46 0.90
CA THR A 171 11.08 9.58 2.22
C THR A 171 12.15 9.95 3.24
N THR A 172 11.92 11.02 4.00
CA THR A 172 12.83 11.50 5.04
C THR A 172 12.16 11.36 6.39
N VAL A 173 12.74 10.54 7.28
CA VAL A 173 12.28 10.35 8.65
C VAL A 173 13.32 10.92 9.61
N LYS A 174 12.89 11.84 10.48
CA LYS A 174 13.75 12.36 11.56
C LYS A 174 13.61 11.49 12.80
N HIS A 175 14.72 10.89 13.22
CA HIS A 175 14.80 10.11 14.44
C HIS A 175 15.58 10.85 15.51
N HIS A 176 15.04 10.89 16.73
CA HIS A 176 15.78 11.33 17.90
C HIS A 176 16.31 10.11 18.65
N ILE A 177 17.61 9.83 18.54
CA ILE A 177 18.25 8.70 19.22
C ILE A 177 19.32 9.27 20.15
N GLY A 178 19.07 9.18 21.46
CA GLY A 178 20.05 9.55 22.49
C GLY A 178 20.47 11.02 22.47
N GLY A 179 19.56 11.96 22.21
CA GLY A 179 19.87 13.40 22.17
C GLY A 179 20.34 13.91 20.81
N ILE A 180 20.62 13.03 19.85
CA ILE A 180 21.11 13.40 18.51
C ILE A 180 19.99 13.19 17.49
N GLU A 181 19.71 14.23 16.70
CA GLU A 181 18.85 14.10 15.53
C GLU A 181 19.60 13.39 14.41
N ARG A 182 19.02 12.29 13.91
CA ARG A 182 19.49 11.60 12.70
C ARG A 182 18.37 11.58 11.68
N GLU A 183 18.70 11.96 10.46
CA GLU A 183 17.79 11.86 9.31
C GLU A 183 18.06 10.53 8.60
N VAL A 184 17.02 9.73 8.44
CA VAL A 184 17.03 8.51 7.63
C VAL A 184 16.33 8.83 6.32
N ILE A 185 17.02 8.60 5.21
CA ILE A 185 16.51 8.87 3.87
C ILE A 185 16.34 7.55 3.12
N ASP A 186 15.09 7.22 2.83
CA ASP A 186 14.71 6.10 2.00
C ASP A 186 14.29 6.56 0.62
N ARG A 187 14.51 5.71 -0.38
CA ARG A 187 14.12 5.96 -1.77
C ARG A 187 13.39 4.75 -2.29
N TYR A 188 12.22 4.99 -2.87
CA TYR A 188 11.40 4.01 -3.55
C TYR A 188 11.19 4.48 -4.98
N SER A 189 11.39 3.60 -5.95
CA SER A 189 10.94 3.83 -7.31
C SER A 189 9.62 3.11 -7.49
N PHE A 190 8.58 3.77 -7.94
CA PHE A 190 7.34 3.10 -8.31
C PHE A 190 6.95 3.42 -9.74
N TRP A 191 6.28 2.45 -10.35
CA TRP A 191 5.96 2.44 -11.76
C TRP A 191 4.45 2.41 -11.91
N TYR A 192 3.88 3.44 -12.53
CA TYR A 192 2.44 3.63 -12.65
C TYR A 192 2.02 3.72 -14.12
N THR A 193 0.77 3.33 -14.39
CA THR A 193 0.15 3.47 -15.70
C THR A 193 -1.24 4.09 -15.58
N ASN A 194 -1.62 4.88 -16.57
CA ASN A 194 -2.98 5.42 -16.71
C ASN A 194 -3.84 4.57 -17.65
N GLU A 195 -3.25 3.56 -18.32
CA GLU A 195 -3.95 2.73 -19.31
C GLU A 195 -5.01 1.80 -18.69
N LEU A 196 -4.93 1.56 -17.38
CA LEU A 196 -5.93 0.77 -16.64
C LEU A 196 -7.23 1.54 -16.37
N GLY A 197 -7.19 2.88 -16.41
CA GLY A 197 -8.38 3.72 -16.26
C GLY A 197 -8.87 3.92 -14.82
N PHE A 198 -8.13 3.43 -13.81
CA PHE A 198 -8.43 3.67 -12.40
C PHE A 198 -7.14 3.95 -11.61
N ASP A 199 -7.32 4.58 -10.45
CA ASP A 199 -6.23 4.90 -9.54
C ASP A 199 -6.09 3.83 -8.46
N PHE A 200 -4.86 3.36 -8.27
CA PHE A 200 -4.57 2.30 -7.31
C PHE A 200 -3.09 2.32 -6.91
N SER A 201 -2.79 1.94 -5.66
CA SER A 201 -1.43 1.58 -5.27
C SER A 201 -1.41 0.43 -4.26
N PRO A 202 -0.52 -0.58 -4.44
CA PRO A 202 -0.26 -1.61 -3.43
C PRO A 202 0.20 -1.04 -2.08
N ASN A 203 0.78 0.16 -2.10
CA ASN A 203 1.07 0.96 -0.92
C ASN A 203 0.36 2.32 -1.07
N PRO A 204 -0.80 2.52 -0.43
CA PRO A 204 -1.62 3.73 -0.61
C PRO A 204 -0.88 5.05 -0.40
N VAL A 205 0.16 5.07 0.43
CA VAL A 205 0.97 6.27 0.68
C VAL A 205 1.88 6.59 -0.52
N LEU A 206 2.39 5.57 -1.21
CA LEU A 206 3.25 5.71 -2.38
C LEU A 206 2.38 5.77 -3.64
N TRP A 207 1.72 6.90 -3.84
CA TRP A 207 0.84 7.13 -4.97
C TRP A 207 0.87 8.61 -5.40
N THR A 208 0.97 8.85 -6.70
CA THR A 208 0.93 10.19 -7.32
C THR A 208 -0.09 10.32 -8.45
N GLY A 209 -0.74 9.22 -8.83
CA GLY A 209 -1.64 9.14 -9.97
C GLY A 209 -1.54 7.78 -10.67
N GLY A 210 -2.64 7.36 -11.31
CA GLY A 210 -2.74 6.11 -12.05
C GLY A 210 -2.72 4.87 -11.16
N ALA A 211 -2.67 3.71 -11.83
CA ALA A 211 -2.50 2.42 -11.19
C ALA A 211 -1.00 2.07 -11.09
N VAL A 212 -0.50 1.93 -9.86
CA VAL A 212 0.87 1.52 -9.57
C VAL A 212 0.99 0.00 -9.74
N LEU A 213 1.83 -0.42 -10.68
CA LEU A 213 2.06 -1.84 -11.00
C LEU A 213 3.36 -2.38 -10.42
N ALA A 214 4.27 -1.52 -9.96
CA ALA A 214 5.44 -1.96 -9.23
C ALA A 214 5.96 -0.88 -8.26
N ILE A 215 6.54 -1.33 -7.16
CA ILE A 215 7.27 -0.53 -6.17
C ILE A 215 8.59 -1.25 -5.92
N GLU A 216 9.69 -0.51 -6.01
CA GLU A 216 11.05 -1.03 -5.90
C GLU A 216 11.80 -0.21 -4.86
N GLY A 217 12.28 -0.88 -3.82
CA GLY A 217 12.91 -0.27 -2.67
C GLY A 217 14.11 -1.09 -2.19
N LYS A 218 14.80 -0.59 -1.18
CA LYS A 218 15.95 -1.30 -0.61
C LYS A 218 15.46 -2.53 0.18
N GLY A 219 15.58 -3.72 -0.39
CA GLY A 219 15.17 -4.97 0.26
C GLY A 219 13.66 -5.18 0.35
N VAL A 220 12.86 -4.35 -0.33
CA VAL A 220 11.40 -4.53 -0.45
C VAL A 220 11.03 -4.23 -1.90
N ASP A 221 10.45 -5.20 -2.59
CA ASP A 221 9.84 -4.98 -3.90
C ASP A 221 8.39 -5.45 -3.90
N VAL A 222 7.57 -4.83 -4.74
CA VAL A 222 6.22 -5.27 -5.09
C VAL A 222 6.07 -5.17 -6.59
N LYS A 223 5.60 -6.23 -7.25
CA LYS A 223 5.45 -6.25 -8.71
C LYS A 223 4.16 -6.95 -9.11
N ALA A 224 3.43 -6.38 -10.05
CA ALA A 224 2.32 -7.05 -10.73
C ALA A 224 2.88 -8.17 -11.60
N ILE A 225 2.42 -9.40 -11.38
CA ILE A 225 2.91 -10.61 -12.05
C ILE A 225 1.91 -11.17 -13.06
N SER A 226 0.61 -10.90 -12.90
CA SER A 226 -0.41 -11.32 -13.87
C SER A 226 -1.63 -10.40 -13.82
N LEU A 227 -2.33 -10.28 -14.94
CA LEU A 227 -3.63 -9.63 -15.07
C LEU A 227 -4.57 -10.56 -15.84
N LYS A 228 -5.78 -10.76 -15.32
CA LYS A 228 -6.84 -11.52 -15.97
C LYS A 228 -8.14 -10.73 -15.94
N TYR A 229 -8.68 -10.44 -17.11
CA TYR A 229 -10.01 -9.85 -17.23
C TYR A 229 -11.08 -10.95 -17.12
N HIS A 230 -12.06 -10.74 -16.26
CA HIS A 230 -13.21 -11.61 -16.07
C HIS A 230 -14.24 -10.91 -15.20
N ASN A 231 -15.48 -11.40 -15.16
CA ASN A 231 -16.47 -10.90 -14.22
C ASN A 231 -16.04 -11.23 -12.78
N VAL A 232 -15.95 -10.21 -11.92
CA VAL A 232 -15.58 -10.36 -10.50
C VAL A 232 -16.86 -10.39 -9.68
N ASN A 233 -16.93 -11.27 -8.67
CA ASN A 233 -18.06 -11.27 -7.76
C ASN A 233 -18.07 -9.98 -6.93
N VAL A 234 -19.17 -9.23 -6.97
CA VAL A 234 -19.35 -7.98 -6.22
C VAL A 234 -19.12 -8.19 -4.72
N GLU A 235 -19.46 -9.36 -4.17
CA GLU A 235 -19.22 -9.69 -2.77
C GLU A 235 -17.74 -9.67 -2.38
N ASP A 236 -16.83 -9.96 -3.32
CA ASP A 236 -15.38 -9.92 -3.06
C ASP A 236 -14.86 -8.49 -2.89
N LEU A 237 -15.55 -7.53 -3.53
CA LEU A 237 -15.25 -6.10 -3.52
C LEU A 237 -15.88 -5.37 -2.34
N ASN A 238 -16.90 -5.98 -1.73
CA ASN A 238 -17.63 -5.38 -0.62
C ASN A 238 -16.85 -5.45 0.71
N LEU A 239 -17.09 -4.44 1.54
CA LEU A 239 -16.55 -4.38 2.89
C LEU A 239 -17.11 -5.52 3.77
N PRO A 240 -16.32 -6.03 4.72
CA PRO A 240 -16.81 -7.01 5.69
C PRO A 240 -17.93 -6.43 6.56
N LYS A 241 -19.08 -7.10 6.63
CA LYS A 241 -20.26 -6.64 7.38
C LYS A 241 -20.05 -6.56 8.90
N ALA A 242 -19.14 -7.38 9.44
CA ALA A 242 -18.88 -7.49 10.88
C ALA A 242 -17.77 -6.55 11.40
N GLY A 243 -17.25 -5.65 10.56
CA GLY A 243 -16.15 -4.78 10.93
C GLY A 243 -16.58 -3.62 11.85
N VAL A 244 -15.74 -3.30 12.83
CA VAL A 244 -15.93 -2.15 13.73
C VAL A 244 -15.21 -0.94 13.15
N ALA A 245 -15.95 0.13 12.87
CA ALA A 245 -15.35 1.39 12.44
C ALA A 245 -14.43 1.95 13.54
N ILE A 246 -13.22 2.36 13.17
CA ILE A 246 -12.25 2.99 14.06
C ILE A 246 -11.57 4.16 13.36
N ASN A 247 -11.33 5.24 14.09
CA ASN A 247 -10.50 6.34 13.59
C ASN A 247 -9.02 6.17 14.01
N GLN A 248 -8.15 7.00 13.44
CA GLN A 248 -6.70 6.90 13.67
C GLN A 248 -6.31 7.16 15.14
N GLU A 249 -7.03 8.04 15.86
CA GLU A 249 -6.75 8.35 17.27
C GLU A 249 -7.12 7.21 18.22
N GLN A 250 -8.25 6.55 17.96
CA GLN A 250 -8.72 5.38 18.70
C GLN A 250 -7.74 4.21 18.47
N LEU A 251 -7.30 4.02 17.22
CA LEU A 251 -6.30 3.01 16.89
C LEU A 251 -4.98 3.29 17.63
N ARG A 252 -4.51 4.54 17.62
CA ARG A 252 -3.31 4.97 18.36
C ARG A 252 -3.43 4.63 19.85
N THR A 253 -4.53 5.00 20.46
CA THR A 253 -4.79 4.74 21.89
C THR A 253 -4.75 3.24 22.19
N LYS A 254 -5.38 2.41 21.35
CA LYS A 254 -5.33 0.95 21.50
C LYS A 254 -3.92 0.38 21.35
N LEU A 255 -3.16 0.86 20.37
CA LEU A 255 -1.77 0.44 20.15
C LEU A 255 -0.84 0.86 21.30
N ASP A 256 -1.01 2.07 21.84
CA ASP A 256 -0.21 2.57 22.95
C ASP A 256 -0.54 1.87 24.27
N LEU A 257 -1.82 1.59 24.55
CA LEU A 257 -2.23 0.76 25.67
C LEU A 257 -1.59 -0.63 25.59
N ARG A 258 -1.62 -1.25 24.42
CA ARG A 258 -0.98 -2.55 24.19
C ARG A 258 0.53 -2.48 24.44
N ARG A 259 1.22 -1.45 23.94
CA ARG A 259 2.66 -1.26 24.18
C ARG A 259 2.96 -1.13 25.68
N LYS A 260 2.17 -0.35 26.42
CA LYS A 260 2.32 -0.21 27.88
C LYS A 260 2.11 -1.55 28.58
N GLN A 261 1.08 -2.30 28.21
CA GLN A 261 0.81 -3.64 28.76
C GLN A 261 1.95 -4.62 28.45
N THR A 262 2.45 -4.68 27.22
CA THR A 262 3.58 -5.55 26.85
C THR A 262 4.88 -5.16 27.57
N ARG A 263 5.10 -3.87 27.82
CA ARG A 263 6.25 -3.40 28.62
C ARG A 263 6.12 -3.86 30.06
N LEU A 264 4.94 -3.72 30.67
CA LEU A 264 4.67 -4.17 32.04
C LEU A 264 4.79 -5.70 32.18
N SER A 265 4.28 -6.47 31.21
CA SER A 265 4.39 -7.93 31.23
C SER A 265 5.83 -8.44 31.08
N ARG A 266 6.73 -7.67 30.47
CA ARG A 266 8.17 -7.98 30.41
C ARG A 266 8.91 -7.66 31.71
N ILE A 267 8.38 -6.75 32.53
CA ILE A 267 8.96 -6.38 33.83
C ILE A 267 8.52 -7.37 34.92
N GLY A 268 7.33 -7.99 34.79
CA GLY A 268 6.77 -8.91 35.79
C GLY A 268 7.28 -10.37 35.77
N PHE A 269 8.39 -10.69 35.09
CA PHE A 269 8.93 -12.06 35.00
C PHE A 269 10.24 -12.27 35.80
N TRP A 270 10.55 -11.36 36.74
CA TRP A 270 11.59 -11.53 37.75
C TRP A 270 10.97 -11.32 39.14
N ASN A 271 10.36 -12.37 39.68
CA ASN A 271 10.19 -12.63 41.11
C ASN A 271 9.89 -14.12 41.30
#